data_AF-A0A354F7L0-F1
#
_entry.id   AF-A0A354F7L0-F1
#
_cell.length_a   1.000
_cell.length_b   1.000
_cell.length_c   1.000
_cell.angle_alpha   90.00
_cell.angle_beta   90.00
_cell.angle_gamma   90.00
#
_symmetry.space_group_name_H-M   'P 1'
#
loop_
_entity.id
_entity.type
_entity.pdbx_description
1 polymer ?
#
loop_
_entity_poly.entity_id
_entity_poly.type
_entity_poly.pdbx_seq_one_letter_code
_entity_poly.pdbx_strand_id
1 'polypeptide(L)' 'MNRYLLLTVVAGGVIIMDQVSKYVVQHIMTLHNYKEVIPGLFNLTYIQNRGAAFGLFGGAANSFRLALLIGVSLF' A
#
# COMPACT_ATOMS: atom_id res chain seq x y z
N MET A 1 8.28 -18.59 -23.12
CA MET A 1 7.61 -17.38 -22.59
C MET A 1 8.69 -16.42 -22.11
N ASN A 2 8.71 -15.17 -22.59
CA ASN A 2 9.73 -14.21 -22.18
C ASN A 2 9.57 -13.93 -20.68
N ARG A 3 10.58 -14.28 -19.87
CA ARG A 3 10.56 -14.08 -18.41
C ARG A 3 10.21 -12.66 -18.01
N TYR A 4 10.65 -11.67 -18.78
CA TYR A 4 10.35 -10.26 -18.53
C TYR A 4 8.91 -9.89 -18.82
N LEU A 5 8.27 -10.53 -19.81
CA LEU A 5 6.84 -10.32 -20.08
C LEU A 5 6.00 -10.82 -18.90
N LEU A 6 6.32 -12.00 -18.36
CA LEU A 6 5.64 -12.53 -17.18
C LEU A 6 5.79 -11.58 -15.99
N LEU A 7 7.02 -11.11 -15.71
CA LEU A 7 7.28 -10.17 -14.61
C LEU A 7 6.50 -8.87 -14.78
N THR A 8 6.46 -8.30 -16.00
CA THR A 8 5.72 -7.07 -16.27
C THR A 8 4.22 -7.24 -16.06
N VAL A 9 3.63 -8.36 -16.51
CA VAL A 9 2.20 -8.64 -16.32
C VAL A 9 1.86 -8.79 -14.84
N VAL A 10 2.68 -9.55 -14.09
CA VAL A 10 2.47 -9.74 -12.65
C VAL A 10 2.62 -8.42 -11.90
N ALA A 11 3.70 -7.68 -12.11
CA ALA A 11 3.94 -6.40 -11.44
C ALA A 11 2.86 -5.37 -11.78
N GLY A 12 2.48 -5.25 -13.05
CA GLY A 12 1.39 -4.38 -13.49
C GLY A 12 0.05 -4.76 -12.85
N GLY A 13 -0.27 -6.06 -12.81
CA GLY A 13 -1.47 -6.57 -12.15
C GLY A 13 -1.51 -6.23 -10.66
N VAL A 14 -0.40 -6.42 -9.94
CA VAL A 14 -0.28 -6.08 -8.53
C VAL A 14 -0.50 -4.57 -8.31
N ILE A 15 0.15 -3.71 -9.10
CA ILE A 15 -0.01 -2.26 -9.00
C ILE A 15 -1.48 -1.85 -9.23
N ILE A 16 -2.13 -2.41 -10.26
CA ILE A 16 -3.54 -2.09 -10.57
C ILE A 16 -4.44 -2.54 -9.41
N MET A 17 -4.30 -3.78 -8.93
CA MET A 17 -5.10 -4.29 -7.82
C MET A 17 -4.88 -3.48 -6.52
N ASP A 18 -3.64 -3.11 -6.22
CA ASP A 18 -3.31 -2.26 -5.07
C ASP A 18 -4.02 -0.90 -5.15
N GLN A 19 -3.89 -0.19 -6.27
CA GLN A 19 -4.49 1.14 -6.43
C GLN A 19 -6.02 1.10 -6.46
N VAL A 20 -6.62 0.13 -7.15
CA VAL A 20 -8.08 -0.05 -7.16
C VAL A 20 -8.60 -0.34 -5.75
N SER A 21 -7.95 -1.24 -4.99
CA SER A 21 -8.38 -1.56 -3.63
C SER A 21 -8.35 -0.33 -2.71
N LYS A 22 -7.28 0.47 -2.77
CA LYS A 22 -7.15 1.73 -2.01
C LYS A 22 -8.20 2.74 -2.42
N TYR A 23 -8.44 2.91 -3.71
CA TYR A 23 -9.48 3.80 -4.22
C TYR A 23 -10.86 3.42 -3.68
N VAL A 24 -11.22 2.14 -3.76
CA VAL A 24 -12.49 1.64 -3.24
C VAL A 24 -12.63 1.91 -1.73
N VAL A 25 -11.63 1.57 -0.93
CA VAL A 25 -11.63 1.82 0.53
C VAL A 25 -11.81 3.31 0.85
N GLN A 26 -11.11 4.19 0.13
CA GLN A 26 -11.23 5.64 0.31
C GLN A 26 -12.63 6.19 0.03
N HIS A 27 -13.39 5.56 -0.87
CA HIS A 27 -14.73 6.01 -1.27
C HIS A 27 -15.84 5.46 -0.37
N ILE A 28 -15.66 4.26 0.18
CA ILE A 28 -16.72 3.56 0.93
C ILE A 28 -16.49 3.52 2.44
N MET A 29 -15.30 3.88 2.93
CA MET A 29 -14.97 3.86 4.36
C MET A 29 -14.55 5.22 4.88
N THR A 30 -14.88 5.50 6.14
CA THR A 30 -14.36 6.66 6.88
C THR A 30 -13.00 6.31 7.49
N LEU A 31 -12.09 7.28 7.54
CA LEU A 31 -10.77 7.11 8.13
C LEU A 31 -10.87 6.69 9.61
N HIS A 32 -10.03 5.75 10.02
CA HIS A 32 -9.99 5.10 11.34
C HIS A 32 -11.18 4.19 11.69
N ASN A 33 -12.08 3.94 10.74
CA ASN A 33 -13.11 2.91 10.91
C ASN A 33 -12.64 1.56 10.36
N TYR A 34 -13.27 0.50 10.86
CA TYR A 34 -13.09 -0.86 10.39
C TYR A 34 -14.42 -1.48 9.93
N LYS A 35 -14.31 -2.47 9.06
CA LYS A 35 -15.39 -3.36 8.65
C LYS A 35 -14.95 -4.79 8.91
N GLU A 36 -15.72 -5.52 9.70
CA GLU A 36 -15.50 -6.95 9.90
C GLU A 36 -15.85 -7.70 8.61
N VAL A 37 -14.91 -8.52 8.13
CA VAL A 37 -15.06 -9.32 6.91
C VAL A 37 -15.19 -10.80 7.27
N ILE A 38 -14.37 -11.28 8.21
CA ILE A 38 -14.49 -12.63 8.78
C ILE A 38 -14.59 -12.47 10.30
N PRO A 39 -15.73 -12.84 10.92
CA PRO A 39 -15.95 -12.66 12.34
C PRO A 39 -14.84 -13.26 13.21
N GLY A 40 -14.28 -12.43 14.09
CA GLY A 40 -13.21 -12.83 15.02
C GLY A 40 -11.84 -13.13 14.40
N LEU A 41 -11.65 -12.92 13.09
CA LEU A 41 -10.39 -13.21 12.39
C LEU A 41 -9.88 -12.05 11.54
N PHE A 42 -10.75 -11.42 10.74
CA PHE A 42 -10.31 -10.46 9.73
C PHE A 42 -11.18 -9.21 9.67
N ASN A 43 -10.54 -8.06 9.93
CA ASN A 43 -11.11 -6.73 9.83
C ASN A 43 -10.38 -5.95 8.73
N LEU A 44 -11.15 -5.38 7.81
CA LEU A 44 -10.64 -4.37 6.89
C LEU A 44 -10.67 -3.01 7.61
N THR A 45 -9.51 -2.40 7.83
CA THR A 45 -9.41 -1.13 8.57
C THR A 45 -8.83 -0.04 7.69
N TYR A 46 -9.47 1.13 7.64
CA TYR A 46 -8.96 2.25 6.85
C TYR A 46 -8.05 3.15 7.69
N ILE A 47 -6.73 3.03 7.48
CA ILE A 47 -5.69 3.84 8.12
C ILE A 47 -4.78 4.44 7.06
N GLN A 48 -4.33 5.68 7.27
CA GLN A 48 -3.32 6.34 6.44
C GLN A 48 -1.97 6.35 7.15
N ASN A 49 -1.03 5.51 6.68
CA ASN A 49 0.33 5.54 7.19
C ASN A 49 1.14 6.65 6.50
N ARG A 50 1.44 7.73 7.24
CA ARG A 50 2.30 8.83 6.75
C ARG A 50 3.78 8.48 6.79
N GLY A 51 4.20 7.43 7.49
CA GLY A 51 5.59 6.97 7.58
C GLY A 51 5.84 5.70 6.78
N ALA A 52 7.04 5.13 6.96
CA ALA A 52 7.37 3.77 6.55
C ALA A 52 6.72 2.75 7.53
N ALA A 53 7.22 1.51 7.58
CA ALA A 53 6.76 0.53 8.57
C ALA A 53 6.83 1.11 10.00
N PHE A 54 5.83 0.78 10.84
CA PHE A 54 5.69 1.29 12.22
C PHE A 54 5.60 2.82 12.35
N GLY A 55 5.26 3.55 11.28
CA GLY A 55 5.17 5.02 11.30
C GLY A 55 6.53 5.72 11.33
N LEU A 56 7.63 4.99 11.09
CA LEU A 56 8.97 5.56 11.02
C LEU A 56 9.02 6.70 10.00
N PHE A 57 9.66 7.80 10.38
CA PHE A 57 9.78 9.01 9.55
C PHE A 57 8.45 9.69 9.18
N GLY A 58 7.35 9.45 9.91
CA GLY A 58 6.04 10.06 9.60
C GLY A 58 6.00 11.60 9.60
N GLY A 59 6.92 12.25 10.32
CA GLY A 59 7.09 13.72 10.32
C GLY A 59 8.11 14.24 9.31
N ALA A 60 8.82 13.36 8.58
CA ALA A 60 9.85 13.76 7.64
C ALA A 60 9.24 14.27 6.31
N ALA A 61 9.99 15.16 5.65
CA ALA A 61 9.65 15.64 4.32
C ALA A 61 9.40 14.48 3.34
N ASN A 62 8.40 14.64 2.47
CA ASN A 62 8.00 13.59 1.53
C ASN A 62 9.14 13.19 0.58
N SER A 63 9.95 14.16 0.16
CA SER A 63 11.14 13.95 -0.68
C SER A 63 12.17 13.03 -0.02
N PHE A 64 12.44 13.24 1.28
CA PHE A 64 13.36 12.40 2.05
C PHE A 64 12.85 10.96 2.15
N ARG A 65 11.56 10.78 2.46
CA ARG A 65 10.94 9.46 2.54
C ARG A 65 11.01 8.71 1.21
N LEU A 66 10.69 9.39 0.10
CA LEU A 66 10.77 8.78 -1.24
C LEU A 66 12.19 8.37 -1.59
N ALA A 67 13.17 9.25 -1.37
CA ALA A 67 14.58 8.94 -1.63
C ALA A 67 15.06 7.72 -0.81
N LEU A 68 14.70 7.66 0.48
CA LEU A 68 15.05 6.55 1.36
C LEU A 68 14.41 5.23 0.89
N LEU A 69 13.10 5.21 0.62
CA LEU A 69 12.37 4.01 0.23
C LEU A 69 12.84 3.47 -1.13
N ILE A 70 13.07 4.35 -2.10
CA ILE A 70 13.62 3.97 -3.41
C ILE A 70 15.04 3.43 -3.24
N GLY A 71 15.88 4.13 -2.47
CA GLY A 71 17.25 3.71 -2.19
C GLY A 71 17.29 2.29 -1.61
N VAL A 72 16.55 2.03 -0.53
CA VAL A 72 16.48 0.69 0.10
C VAL A 72 15.92 -0.37 -0.85
N SER A 73 15.05 -0.02 -1.80
CA SER A 73 14.49 -1.00 -2.75
C SER A 73 15.46 -1.39 -3.87
N LEU A 74 16.49 -0.59 -4.12
CA LEU A 74 17.49 -0.82 -5.17
C LEU A 74 18.73 -1.59 -4.67
N PHE A 75 18.89 -1.74 -3.36
CA PHE A 75 19.98 -2.49 -2.71
C PHE A 75 19.46 -3.79 -2.09
#